data_AF-A0A1H7Z5L5-F1
#
_entry.id   AF-A0A1H7Z5L5-F1
#
_cell.length_a   1.000
_cell.length_b   1.000
_cell.length_c   1.000
_cell.angle_alpha   90.00
_cell.angle_beta   90.00
_cell.angle_gamma   90.00
#
_symmetry.space_group_name_H-M   'P 1'
#
loop_
_entity.id
_entity.type
_entity.pdbx_description
1 polymer ?
#
loop_
_entity_poly.entity_id
_entity_poly.type
_entity_poly.pdbx_seq_one_letter_code
_entity_poly.pdbx_strand_id
1 'polypeptide(L)'
;MCPKCRRHNTYDYIPEMPNQHEPQLQADNFFHEIYSIGNAKYYCIDCNYKWKKYMGKKPYERIRVIIAYVGGYPGPYCQVKIDLAEQRVEHNTDYPFSDGLPVNDSSYLLEEDIELFLTELHKCDFVNWAEEYNTFGPVMDGTHWSVRIEFDTHCEIKTGDNHFPPKWTKFCKAISKLSGNEFY
;
A
#
# COMPACT_ATOMS: atom_id res chain seq x y z
N MET A 1 -17.99 14.34 -1.86
CA MET A 1 -19.18 14.74 -1.06
C MET A 1 -19.13 14.04 0.29
N CYS A 2 -19.38 14.75 1.39
CA CYS A 2 -19.35 14.20 2.75
C CYS A 2 -20.57 13.30 3.01
N PRO A 3 -20.38 12.07 3.51
CA PRO A 3 -21.50 11.16 3.77
C PRO A 3 -22.37 11.59 4.97
N LYS A 4 -21.84 12.43 5.89
CA LYS A 4 -22.57 12.88 7.08
C LYS A 4 -23.44 14.12 6.81
N CYS A 5 -22.88 15.17 6.20
CA CYS A 5 -23.58 16.45 6.01
C CYS A 5 -23.93 16.75 4.54
N ARG A 6 -23.54 15.88 3.58
CA ARG A 6 -23.78 16.02 2.13
C ARG A 6 -23.20 17.25 1.46
N ARG A 7 -22.31 17.99 2.14
CA ARG A 7 -21.56 19.10 1.56
C ARG A 7 -20.38 18.61 0.71
N HIS A 8 -19.85 19.46 -0.15
CA HIS A 8 -18.77 19.14 -1.09
C HIS A 8 -17.38 19.57 -0.61
N ASN A 9 -17.29 20.31 0.50
CA ASN A 9 -16.03 20.79 1.08
C ASN A 9 -15.32 19.63 1.78
N THR A 10 -14.75 18.74 0.97
CA THR A 10 -14.09 17.51 1.39
C THR A 10 -12.72 17.40 0.73
N TYR A 11 -11.70 17.03 1.49
CA TYR A 11 -10.35 16.81 0.99
C TYR A 11 -9.72 15.57 1.62
N ASP A 12 -8.65 15.08 1.00
CA ASP A 12 -7.85 13.97 1.52
C ASP A 12 -7.16 14.40 2.81
N TYR A 13 -7.49 13.72 3.90
CA TYR A 13 -6.89 13.98 5.20
C TYR A 13 -5.48 13.40 5.21
N ILE A 14 -4.49 14.27 5.00
CA ILE A 14 -3.08 13.97 5.26
C ILE A 14 -2.92 13.85 6.78
N PRO A 15 -2.68 12.65 7.34
CA PRO A 15 -2.77 12.42 8.79
C PRO A 15 -1.82 13.24 9.64
N GLU A 16 -0.76 13.71 9.01
CA GLU A 16 0.44 14.30 9.61
C GLU A 16 0.62 15.78 9.26
N MET A 17 -0.19 16.35 8.36
CA MET A 17 -0.17 17.79 8.14
C MET A 17 -0.88 18.50 9.30
N PRO A 18 -0.19 19.39 10.05
CA PRO A 18 -0.84 20.18 11.07
C PRO A 18 -1.93 21.05 10.43
N ASN A 19 -3.08 21.13 11.10
CA ASN A 19 -4.24 21.89 10.66
C ASN A 19 -3.95 23.39 10.88
N GLN A 20 -3.11 24.00 10.04
CA GLN A 20 -2.79 25.43 10.14
C GLN A 20 -3.67 26.23 9.18
N HIS A 21 -4.57 27.04 9.74
CA HIS A 21 -5.04 28.25 9.07
C HIS A 21 -3.81 29.12 8.81
N GLU A 22 -3.45 29.33 7.54
CA GLU A 22 -2.21 29.97 7.08
C GLU A 22 -1.47 30.84 8.13
N PRO A 23 -0.21 30.48 8.42
CA PRO A 23 0.80 31.50 8.62
C PRO A 23 2.03 31.25 7.75
N GLN A 24 2.57 32.37 7.28
CA GLN A 24 3.77 32.53 6.47
C GLN A 24 4.91 31.59 6.88
N LEU A 25 5.56 31.00 5.86
CA LEU A 25 6.79 30.22 5.95
C LEU A 25 7.77 30.84 6.97
N GLN A 26 7.84 30.26 8.16
CA GLN A 26 8.99 30.41 9.04
C GLN A 26 9.84 29.16 8.86
N ALA A 27 11.10 29.39 8.50
CA ALA A 27 12.05 28.39 8.02
C ALA A 27 12.42 27.28 9.02
N ASP A 28 11.86 27.30 10.25
CA ASP A 28 12.40 26.53 11.38
C ASP A 28 11.46 25.43 11.93
N ASN A 29 10.29 25.17 11.32
CA ASN A 29 9.40 24.07 11.75
C ASN A 29 9.33 22.92 10.73
N PHE A 30 10.48 22.27 10.57
CA PHE A 30 10.70 21.08 9.75
C PHE A 30 10.45 19.81 10.58
N PHE A 31 9.21 19.53 10.99
CA PHE A 31 8.91 18.30 11.73
C PHE A 31 7.60 17.66 11.27
N HIS A 32 7.65 17.06 10.08
CA HIS A 32 7.18 15.69 9.83
C HIS A 32 8.10 15.13 8.73
N GLU A 33 9.04 14.25 9.11
CA GLU A 33 10.03 13.66 8.19
C GLU A 33 9.38 12.71 7.17
N ILE A 34 8.13 12.30 7.39
CA ILE A 34 7.34 11.43 6.53
C ILE A 34 5.95 12.04 6.35
N TYR A 35 5.30 11.77 5.20
CA TYR A 35 3.93 12.16 4.92
C TYR A 35 3.27 11.20 3.93
N SER A 36 1.95 11.08 3.96
CA SER A 36 1.19 10.25 3.02
C SER A 36 0.21 11.06 2.17
N ILE A 37 0.15 10.76 0.88
CA ILE A 37 -0.75 11.40 -0.09
C ILE A 37 -1.79 10.39 -0.58
N GLY A 38 -3.01 10.89 -0.76
CA GLY A 38 -4.05 10.19 -1.48
C GLY A 38 -5.17 9.65 -0.60
N ASN A 39 -6.12 9.04 -1.29
CA ASN A 39 -7.50 8.73 -0.89
C ASN A 39 -7.69 7.77 0.30
N ALA A 40 -6.78 7.67 1.27
CA ALA A 40 -6.87 6.77 2.43
C ALA A 40 -7.98 7.18 3.40
N LYS A 41 -8.05 8.49 3.68
CA LYS A 41 -8.95 9.12 4.63
C LYS A 41 -9.40 10.46 4.06
N TYR A 42 -10.66 10.77 4.26
CA TYR A 42 -11.29 12.01 3.87
C TYR A 42 -11.71 12.79 5.11
N TYR A 43 -11.71 14.10 4.98
CA TYR A 43 -12.20 15.03 6.01
C TYR A 43 -13.21 16.00 5.41
N CYS A 44 -14.22 16.37 6.18
CA CYS A 44 -15.18 17.41 5.82
C CYS A 44 -15.01 18.64 6.71
N ILE A 45 -14.79 19.79 6.09
CA ILE A 45 -14.60 21.06 6.79
C ILE A 45 -15.88 21.50 7.51
N ASP A 46 -17.05 21.31 6.88
CA ASP A 46 -18.30 21.86 7.40
C ASP A 46 -18.79 21.16 8.67
N CYS A 47 -18.41 19.89 8.89
CA CYS A 47 -18.90 19.10 10.03
C CYS A 47 -17.82 18.31 10.76
N ASN A 48 -16.55 18.54 10.43
CA ASN A 48 -15.37 17.89 10.99
C ASN A 48 -15.39 16.35 10.95
N TYR A 49 -16.20 15.77 10.06
CA TYR A 49 -16.33 14.32 9.94
C TYR A 49 -15.15 13.72 9.18
N LYS A 50 -14.62 12.60 9.67
CA LYS A 50 -13.53 11.83 9.06
C LYS A 50 -14.06 10.47 8.61
N TRP A 51 -13.72 10.04 7.40
CA TRP A 51 -14.05 8.70 6.91
C TRP A 51 -12.95 8.12 6.03
N LYS A 52 -12.99 6.80 5.77
CA LYS A 52 -12.09 6.10 4.84
C LYS A 52 -12.73 5.97 3.47
N LYS A 53 -11.95 5.67 2.44
CA LYS A 53 -12.44 5.32 1.09
C LYS A 53 -13.55 4.28 1.12
N TYR A 54 -13.29 3.17 1.78
CA TYR A 54 -14.24 2.09 1.97
C TYR A 54 -14.58 1.96 3.45
N MET A 55 -15.78 2.44 3.83
CA MET A 55 -16.34 2.31 5.19
C MET A 55 -17.15 1.02 5.42
N GLY A 56 -17.73 0.46 4.35
CA GLY A 56 -18.62 -0.70 4.39
C GLY A 56 -18.00 -1.94 3.75
N LYS A 57 -18.74 -2.60 2.84
CA LYS A 57 -18.21 -3.74 2.07
C LYS A 57 -17.01 -3.28 1.23
N LYS A 58 -15.86 -3.88 1.49
CA LYS A 58 -14.62 -3.59 0.78
C LYS A 58 -14.53 -4.46 -0.48
N PRO A 59 -13.93 -3.97 -1.59
CA PRO A 59 -14.00 -4.63 -2.89
C PRO A 59 -13.00 -5.79 -3.06
N TYR A 60 -12.67 -6.55 -2.00
CA TYR A 60 -11.68 -7.64 -2.08
C TYR A 60 -12.08 -8.74 -3.06
N GLU A 61 -13.38 -9.04 -3.13
CA GLU A 61 -13.95 -10.01 -4.08
C GLU A 61 -13.80 -9.59 -5.55
N ARG A 62 -13.48 -8.32 -5.82
CA ARG A 62 -13.29 -7.79 -7.18
C ARG A 62 -11.83 -7.70 -7.59
N ILE A 63 -10.91 -8.00 -6.69
CA ILE A 63 -9.48 -8.00 -7.00
C ILE A 63 -9.19 -9.20 -7.88
N ARG A 64 -8.53 -8.95 -9.01
CA ARG A 64 -8.10 -9.99 -9.96
C ARG A 64 -6.62 -10.30 -9.79
N VAL A 65 -5.79 -9.26 -9.72
CA VAL A 65 -4.34 -9.41 -9.64
C VAL A 65 -3.78 -8.45 -8.60
N ILE A 66 -2.81 -8.93 -7.82
CA ILE A 66 -1.99 -8.12 -6.92
C ILE A 66 -0.54 -8.30 -7.34
N ILE A 67 0.15 -7.19 -7.61
CA ILE A 67 1.59 -7.18 -7.87
C ILE A 67 2.22 -6.36 -6.76
N ALA A 68 2.99 -7.02 -5.90
CA ALA A 68 3.73 -6.38 -4.82
C ALA A 68 5.21 -6.41 -5.15
N TYR A 69 5.88 -5.30 -4.94
CA TYR A 69 7.31 -5.12 -5.11
C TYR A 69 7.88 -4.49 -3.86
N VAL A 70 9.06 -4.96 -3.47
CA VAL A 70 9.87 -4.34 -2.43
C VAL A 70 11.34 -4.53 -2.75
N GLY A 71 12.13 -3.48 -2.57
CA GLY A 71 13.52 -3.50 -2.94
C GLY A 71 14.24 -2.23 -2.52
N GLY A 72 15.56 -2.24 -2.61
CA GLY A 72 16.39 -1.09 -2.25
C GLY A 72 17.81 -1.36 -2.68
N TYR A 73 18.63 -0.33 -2.83
CA TYR A 73 20.04 -0.53 -3.15
C TYR A 73 20.79 -1.06 -1.91
N PRO A 74 21.67 -2.09 -2.02
CA PRO A 74 22.09 -2.81 -3.22
C PRO A 74 21.22 -4.03 -3.61
N GLY A 75 20.17 -4.34 -2.85
CA GLY A 75 19.27 -5.48 -3.08
C GLY A 75 19.11 -6.30 -1.80
N PRO A 76 18.32 -7.38 -1.81
CA PRO A 76 17.61 -7.93 -2.97
C PRO A 76 16.38 -7.13 -3.41
N TYR A 77 15.91 -7.43 -4.62
CA TYR A 77 14.63 -6.98 -5.14
C TYR A 77 13.65 -8.15 -5.17
N CYS A 78 12.52 -8.00 -4.50
CA CYS A 78 11.48 -9.02 -4.44
C CYS A 78 10.22 -8.51 -5.15
N GLN A 79 9.68 -9.33 -6.04
CA GLN A 79 8.40 -9.09 -6.69
C GLN A 79 7.52 -10.34 -6.56
N VAL A 80 6.31 -10.18 -6.06
CA VAL A 80 5.29 -11.22 -6.02
C VAL A 80 4.09 -10.78 -6.85
N LYS A 81 3.72 -11.60 -7.84
CA LYS A 81 2.48 -11.46 -8.59
C LYS A 81 1.51 -12.56 -8.17
N ILE A 82 0.33 -12.17 -7.74
CA ILE A 82 -0.75 -13.06 -7.31
C ILE A 82 -1.90 -12.84 -8.29
N ASP A 83 -2.16 -13.81 -9.15
CA ASP A 83 -3.32 -13.84 -10.02
C ASP A 83 -4.43 -14.69 -9.37
N LEU A 84 -5.45 -14.01 -8.83
CA LEU A 84 -6.58 -14.65 -8.16
C LEU A 84 -7.56 -15.27 -9.15
N ALA A 85 -7.57 -14.79 -10.41
CA ALA A 85 -8.44 -15.33 -11.44
C ALA A 85 -7.87 -16.63 -12.04
N GLU A 86 -6.55 -16.69 -12.20
CA GLU A 86 -5.83 -17.89 -12.67
C GLU A 86 -5.34 -18.79 -11.52
N GLN A 87 -5.59 -18.39 -10.26
CA GLN A 87 -5.15 -19.08 -9.04
C GLN A 87 -3.65 -19.39 -9.06
N ARG A 88 -2.84 -18.39 -9.42
CA ARG A 88 -1.40 -18.56 -9.62
C ARG A 88 -0.63 -17.50 -8.84
N VAL A 89 0.46 -17.91 -8.23
CA VAL A 89 1.45 -17.00 -7.64
C VAL A 89 2.78 -17.16 -8.34
N GLU A 90 3.43 -16.04 -8.63
CA GLU A 90 4.78 -15.94 -9.16
C GLU A 90 5.60 -15.11 -8.18
N HIS A 91 6.73 -15.65 -7.75
CA HIS A 91 7.66 -14.99 -6.86
C HIS A 91 9.02 -14.88 -7.53
N ASN A 92 9.48 -13.65 -7.73
CA ASN A 92 10.77 -13.34 -8.31
C ASN A 92 11.63 -12.64 -7.27
N THR A 93 12.82 -13.18 -7.01
CA THR A 93 13.84 -12.51 -6.20
C THR A 93 15.13 -12.36 -7.00
N ASP A 94 15.62 -11.12 -7.08
CA ASP A 94 16.85 -10.75 -7.74
C ASP A 94 17.91 -10.25 -6.74
N TYR A 95 19.15 -10.67 -6.93
CA TYR A 95 20.31 -10.35 -6.10
C TYR A 95 21.42 -9.78 -6.98
N PRO A 96 21.36 -8.48 -7.35
CA PRO A 96 22.21 -7.90 -8.39
C PRO A 96 23.72 -7.97 -8.13
N PHE A 97 24.11 -8.13 -6.86
CA PHE A 97 25.51 -8.17 -6.41
C PHE A 97 25.90 -9.51 -5.77
N SER A 98 25.09 -10.55 -5.91
CA SER A 98 25.46 -11.90 -5.49
C SER A 98 25.66 -12.79 -6.74
N ASP A 99 26.52 -13.80 -6.64
CA ASP A 99 26.64 -14.85 -7.68
C ASP A 99 25.38 -15.73 -7.81
N GLY A 100 24.35 -15.45 -7.01
CA GLY A 100 23.05 -16.12 -7.04
C GLY A 100 22.29 -15.80 -8.32
N LEU A 101 21.74 -16.83 -8.94
CA LEU A 101 20.80 -16.67 -10.05
C LEU A 101 19.47 -16.10 -9.52
N PRO A 102 18.77 -15.28 -10.32
CA PRO A 102 17.42 -14.84 -9.97
C PRO A 102 16.53 -16.07 -9.74
N VAL A 103 15.84 -16.08 -8.61
CA VAL A 103 14.93 -17.16 -8.23
C VAL A 103 13.54 -16.77 -8.72
N ASN A 104 13.02 -17.54 -9.67
CA ASN A 104 11.65 -17.43 -10.15
C ASN A 104 10.89 -18.69 -9.78
N ASP A 105 10.08 -18.59 -8.72
CA ASP A 105 9.16 -19.63 -8.33
C ASP A 105 7.76 -19.31 -8.84
N SER A 106 7.05 -20.32 -9.33
CA SER A 106 5.62 -20.17 -9.58
C SER A 106 4.86 -21.42 -9.16
N SER A 107 3.70 -21.22 -8.57
CA SER A 107 2.85 -22.30 -8.07
C SER A 107 1.38 -21.97 -8.27
N TYR A 108 0.57 -23.02 -8.26
CA TYR A 108 -0.89 -22.90 -8.21
C TYR A 108 -1.35 -22.80 -6.77
N LEU A 109 -2.41 -22.01 -6.56
CA LEU A 109 -3.00 -21.76 -5.26
C LEU A 109 -4.25 -22.63 -5.08
N LEU A 110 -4.44 -23.15 -3.87
CA LEU A 110 -5.70 -23.76 -3.48
C LEU A 110 -6.72 -22.66 -3.14
N GLU A 111 -8.00 -22.95 -3.35
CA GLU A 111 -9.09 -22.01 -3.03
C GLU A 111 -9.08 -21.62 -1.54
N GLU A 112 -8.80 -22.58 -0.66
CA GLU A 112 -8.67 -22.37 0.79
C GLU A 112 -7.55 -21.36 1.15
N ASP A 113 -6.42 -21.42 0.44
CA ASP A 113 -5.29 -20.51 0.65
C ASP A 113 -5.64 -19.10 0.17
N ILE A 114 -6.38 -18.98 -0.94
CA ILE A 114 -6.88 -17.71 -1.45
C ILE A 114 -7.86 -17.07 -0.45
N GLU A 115 -8.82 -17.84 0.08
CA GLU A 115 -9.79 -17.34 1.06
C GLU A 115 -9.10 -16.85 2.35
N LEU A 116 -8.13 -17.61 2.84
CA LEU A 116 -7.34 -17.23 4.01
C LEU A 116 -6.51 -15.97 3.73
N PHE A 117 -5.90 -15.88 2.55
CA PHE A 117 -5.13 -14.74 2.12
C PHE A 117 -6.00 -13.47 2.02
N LEU A 118 -7.16 -13.54 1.36
CA LEU A 118 -8.11 -12.43 1.29
C LEU A 118 -8.59 -11.98 2.68
N THR A 119 -8.77 -12.93 3.60
CA THR A 119 -9.10 -12.64 5.01
C THR A 119 -7.98 -11.85 5.69
N GLU A 120 -6.71 -12.22 5.49
CA GLU A 120 -5.57 -11.48 6.02
C GLU A 120 -5.42 -10.09 5.39
N LEU A 121 -5.63 -9.97 4.07
CA LEU A 121 -5.62 -8.67 3.40
C LEU A 121 -6.75 -7.77 3.90
N HIS A 122 -7.92 -8.33 4.22
CA HIS A 122 -9.03 -7.58 4.83
C HIS A 122 -8.64 -7.02 6.20
N LYS A 123 -7.90 -7.78 7.01
CA LYS A 123 -7.35 -7.32 8.30
C LYS A 123 -6.30 -6.23 8.13
N CYS A 124 -5.54 -6.24 7.03
CA CYS A 124 -4.57 -5.19 6.69
C CYS A 124 -5.23 -3.87 6.28
N ASP A 125 -6.50 -3.92 5.85
CA ASP A 125 -7.24 -2.76 5.36
C ASP A 125 -6.55 -2.08 4.16
N PHE A 126 -5.85 -2.87 3.34
CA PHE A 126 -4.90 -2.34 2.37
C PHE A 126 -5.55 -1.55 1.22
N VAL A 127 -6.81 -1.82 0.89
CA VAL A 127 -7.59 -1.01 -0.06
C VAL A 127 -7.85 0.43 0.43
N ASN A 128 -7.67 0.67 1.73
CA ASN A 128 -7.79 1.99 2.37
C ASN A 128 -6.43 2.62 2.69
N TRP A 129 -5.32 2.05 2.20
CA TRP A 129 -4.03 2.71 2.26
C TRP A 129 -4.01 3.93 1.34
N ALA A 130 -3.16 4.90 1.71
CA ALA A 130 -2.86 6.05 0.87
C ALA A 130 -2.22 5.60 -0.45
N GLU A 131 -2.20 6.48 -1.43
CA GLU A 131 -1.58 6.21 -2.73
C GLU A 131 -0.07 6.32 -2.63
N GLU A 132 0.43 7.28 -1.85
CA GLU A 132 1.87 7.50 -1.67
C GLU A 132 2.22 7.63 -0.19
N TYR A 133 3.36 7.07 0.18
CA TYR A 133 3.98 7.15 1.50
C TYR A 133 5.40 7.66 1.34
N ASN A 134 5.56 8.97 1.48
CA ASN A 134 6.76 9.70 1.10
C ASN A 134 7.56 10.13 2.34
N THR A 135 8.85 10.35 2.14
CA THR A 135 9.77 10.94 3.11
C THR A 135 10.13 12.36 2.64
N PHE A 136 10.30 13.31 3.56
CA PHE A 136 10.73 14.67 3.22
C PHE A 136 12.24 14.70 2.97
N GLY A 137 12.64 15.07 1.75
CA GLY A 137 14.05 15.15 1.34
C GLY A 137 14.46 14.00 0.41
N PRO A 138 15.67 14.07 -0.18
CA PRO A 138 16.15 13.05 -1.10
C PRO A 138 16.41 11.74 -0.35
N VAL A 139 15.75 10.66 -0.78
CA VAL A 139 16.05 9.30 -0.33
C VAL A 139 17.30 8.82 -1.06
N MET A 140 18.44 8.83 -0.37
CA MET A 140 19.72 8.39 -0.95
C MET A 140 19.95 6.89 -0.80
N ASP A 141 19.37 6.30 0.25
CA ASP A 141 19.41 4.87 0.57
C ASP A 141 18.08 4.43 1.24
N GLY A 142 17.75 3.15 1.09
CA GLY A 142 16.60 2.54 1.77
C GLY A 142 15.71 1.68 0.89
N THR A 143 14.51 1.41 1.41
CA THR A 143 13.53 0.52 0.81
C THR A 143 12.47 1.31 0.05
N HIS A 144 12.38 1.03 -1.24
CA HIS A 144 11.24 1.35 -2.08
C HIS A 144 10.26 0.17 -2.09
N TRP A 145 8.97 0.46 -2.09
CA TRP A 145 7.95 -0.56 -2.28
C TRP A 145 6.82 -0.04 -3.16
N SER A 146 6.17 -0.96 -3.86
CA SER A 146 4.92 -0.67 -4.57
C SER A 146 3.95 -1.84 -4.51
N VAL A 147 2.66 -1.53 -4.50
CA VAL A 147 1.57 -2.50 -4.58
C VAL A 147 0.59 -2.03 -5.63
N ARG A 148 0.51 -2.78 -6.73
CA ARG A 148 -0.47 -2.59 -7.79
C ARG A 148 -1.61 -3.57 -7.59
N ILE A 149 -2.83 -3.05 -7.58
CA ILE A 149 -4.07 -3.79 -7.36
C ILE A 149 -4.92 -3.64 -8.62
N GLU A 150 -5.14 -4.74 -9.32
CA GLU A 150 -5.99 -4.76 -10.50
C GLU A 150 -7.36 -5.30 -10.12
N PHE A 151 -8.36 -4.43 -10.23
CA PHE A 151 -9.77 -4.80 -10.11
C PHE A 151 -10.35 -5.13 -11.48
N ASP A 152 -11.56 -5.68 -11.48
CA ASP A 152 -12.37 -5.85 -12.68
C ASP A 152 -12.60 -4.55 -13.48
N THR A 153 -12.72 -3.40 -12.81
CA THR A 153 -13.06 -2.11 -13.46
C THR A 153 -11.93 -1.10 -13.53
N HIS A 154 -10.90 -1.21 -12.69
CA HIS A 154 -9.86 -0.18 -12.55
C HIS A 154 -8.59 -0.74 -11.90
N CYS A 155 -7.55 0.08 -11.84
CA CYS A 155 -6.28 -0.25 -11.20
C CYS A 155 -5.96 0.81 -10.13
N GLU A 156 -5.46 0.37 -8.99
CA GLU A 156 -4.88 1.23 -7.95
C GLU A 156 -3.39 0.90 -7.80
N ILE A 157 -2.55 1.92 -7.69
CA ILE A 157 -1.12 1.77 -7.41
C ILE A 157 -0.85 2.49 -6.09
N LYS A 158 -0.11 1.82 -5.21
CA LYS A 158 0.33 2.36 -3.93
C LYS A 158 1.84 2.26 -3.84
N THR A 159 2.51 3.30 -3.41
CA THR A 159 3.97 3.37 -3.37
C THR A 159 4.47 3.97 -2.07
N GLY A 160 5.73 3.71 -1.75
CA GLY A 160 6.41 4.46 -0.72
C GLY A 160 7.90 4.21 -0.65
N ASP A 161 8.57 5.13 0.04
CA ASP A 161 10.02 5.17 0.21
C ASP A 161 10.35 5.35 1.69
N ASN A 162 10.85 4.28 2.33
CA ASN A 162 11.13 4.20 3.77
C ASN A 162 9.93 4.53 4.71
N HIS A 163 8.77 4.84 4.16
CA HIS A 163 7.52 5.04 4.88
C HIS A 163 6.53 3.97 4.45
N PHE A 164 5.99 3.26 5.44
CA PHE A 164 5.12 2.10 5.23
C PHE A 164 3.70 2.34 5.76
N PRO A 165 2.68 1.73 5.14
CA PRO A 165 1.32 1.84 5.59
C PRO A 165 1.09 1.12 6.93
N PRO A 166 0.01 1.47 7.66
CA PRO A 166 -0.39 0.71 8.83
C PRO A 166 -0.58 -0.78 8.49
N LYS A 167 -0.03 -1.66 9.33
CA LYS A 167 -0.07 -3.13 9.17
C LYS A 167 0.70 -3.66 7.95
N TRP A 168 1.67 -2.90 7.42
CA TRP A 168 2.60 -3.35 6.38
C TRP A 168 3.19 -4.74 6.68
N THR A 169 3.72 -4.96 7.89
CA THR A 169 4.30 -6.25 8.28
C THR A 169 3.32 -7.42 8.25
N LYS A 170 2.02 -7.18 8.45
CA LYS A 170 0.99 -8.23 8.28
C LYS A 170 0.72 -8.54 6.82
N PHE A 171 0.75 -7.52 5.97
CA PHE A 171 0.63 -7.67 4.53
C PHE A 171 1.81 -8.48 3.97
N CYS A 172 3.06 -8.12 4.33
CA CYS A 172 4.25 -8.86 3.91
C CYS A 172 4.18 -10.33 4.32
N LYS A 173 3.79 -10.61 5.58
CA LYS A 173 3.60 -11.98 6.06
C LYS A 173 2.52 -12.75 5.30
N ALA A 174 1.42 -12.09 4.94
CA ALA A 174 0.36 -12.71 4.14
C ALA A 174 0.86 -13.08 2.74
N ILE A 175 1.64 -12.20 2.11
CA ILE A 175 2.29 -12.47 0.82
C ILE A 175 3.28 -13.63 0.94
N SER A 176 4.19 -13.59 1.93
CA SER A 176 5.20 -14.63 2.09
C SER A 176 4.60 -16.01 2.35
N LYS A 177 3.52 -16.06 3.13
CA LYS A 177 2.81 -17.31 3.38
C LYS A 177 2.19 -17.86 2.09
N LEU A 178 1.61 -17.01 1.25
CA LEU A 178 0.97 -17.43 0.01
C LEU A 178 1.99 -17.84 -1.06
N SER A 179 3.09 -17.08 -1.20
CA SER A 179 4.15 -17.37 -2.17
C SER A 179 5.10 -18.51 -1.76
N GLY A 180 5.06 -18.92 -0.49
CA GLY A 180 5.95 -19.93 0.08
C GLY A 180 7.38 -19.44 0.36
N ASN A 181 7.64 -18.13 0.19
CA ASN A 181 8.97 -17.53 0.26
C ASN A 181 8.93 -16.18 0.98
N GLU A 182 10.05 -15.72 1.53
CA GLU A 182 10.14 -14.41 2.19
C GLU A 182 9.95 -13.25 1.21
N PHE A 183 9.17 -12.23 1.61
CA PHE A 183 8.87 -11.05 0.79
C PHE A 183 9.57 -9.80 1.33
N TYR A 184 9.47 -9.53 2.63
CA TYR A 184 10.06 -8.38 3.33
C TYR A 184 10.17 -8.64 4.83
#